data_AF-A0A7S1WAJ7-F1
#
_entry.id   AF-A0A7S1WAJ7-F1
#
_cell.length_a   1.000
_cell.length_b   1.000
_cell.length_c   1.000
_cell.angle_alpha   90.00
_cell.angle_beta   90.00
_cell.angle_gamma   90.00
#
_symmetry.space_group_name_H-M   'P 1'
#
loop_
_entity.id
_entity.type
_entity.pdbx_description
1 polymer ?
#
loop_
_entity_poly.entity_id
_entity_poly.type
_entity_poly.pdbx_seq_one_letter_code
_entity_poly.pdbx_strand_id
1 'polypeptide(L)'
;KLAKHTPLIVVLDGFDEVAGANCPALCSFLQLISMGRLSAFSDIAARRRDMFVITSRRERATQLLGTELASRCRVEVLPWSSEELRTFATGQVRRSGLSERDRQIAVNLVVESRSNPLAAA
;
A
#
# COMPACT_ATOMS: atom_id res chain seq x y z
N LYS A 1 29.12 -16.84 17.20
CA LYS A 1 27.69 -16.70 17.55
C LYS A 1 26.98 -16.05 16.38
N LEU A 2 26.05 -16.75 15.73
CA LEU A 2 25.21 -16.14 14.69
C LEU A 2 24.34 -15.05 15.33
N ALA A 3 24.34 -13.85 14.74
CA ALA A 3 23.56 -12.72 15.23
C ALA A 3 22.06 -13.07 15.30
N LYS A 4 21.35 -12.55 16.32
CA LYS A 4 19.89 -12.67 16.38
C LYS A 4 19.30 -12.11 15.09
N HIS A 5 18.48 -12.93 14.43
CA HIS A 5 17.93 -12.59 13.13
C HIS A 5 16.79 -11.58 13.30
N THR A 6 16.90 -10.44 12.62
CA THR A 6 15.84 -9.43 12.54
C THR A 6 14.99 -9.71 11.30
N PRO A 7 13.65 -9.86 11.41
CA PRO A 7 12.78 -9.97 10.24
C PRO A 7 12.80 -8.65 9.44
N LEU A 8 12.75 -8.73 8.11
CA LEU A 8 12.70 -7.55 7.24
C LEU A 8 11.29 -7.34 6.72
N ILE A 9 10.90 -6.07 6.61
CA ILE A 9 9.70 -5.64 5.90
C ILE A 9 10.15 -4.89 4.66
N VAL A 10 9.79 -5.39 3.49
CA VAL A 10 10.08 -4.78 2.19
C VAL A 10 8.80 -4.17 1.65
N VAL A 11 8.84 -2.87 1.33
CA VAL A 11 7.69 -2.15 0.76
C VAL A 11 7.98 -1.85 -0.71
N LEU A 12 7.09 -2.29 -1.58
CA LEU A 12 7.09 -2.01 -3.02
C LEU A 12 5.91 -1.08 -3.31
N ASP A 13 6.17 0.22 -3.40
CA ASP A 13 5.15 1.22 -3.68
C ASP A 13 4.94 1.42 -5.19
N GLY A 14 3.69 1.49 -5.65
CA GLY A 14 3.37 1.73 -7.06
C GLY A 14 3.75 0.56 -7.98
N PHE A 15 3.50 -0.68 -7.56
CA PHE A 15 3.85 -1.89 -8.32
C PHE A 15 3.37 -1.86 -9.77
N ASP A 16 2.20 -1.27 -10.04
CA ASP A 16 1.61 -1.16 -11.37
C ASP A 16 2.43 -0.31 -12.34
N GLU A 17 3.24 0.63 -11.85
CA GLU A 17 4.14 1.45 -12.66
C GLU A 17 5.37 0.64 -13.12
N VAL A 18 5.89 -0.22 -12.24
CA VAL A 18 7.08 -1.06 -12.51
C VAL A 18 6.70 -2.30 -13.31
N ALA A 19 5.54 -2.87 -13.03
CA ALA A 19 5.03 -4.06 -13.70
C ALA A 19 4.77 -3.81 -15.18
N GLY A 20 4.43 -2.60 -15.61
CA GLY A 20 4.26 -2.30 -17.05
C GLY A 20 5.52 -2.59 -17.88
N ALA A 21 6.70 -2.16 -17.41
CA ALA A 21 7.95 -2.28 -18.16
C ALA A 21 8.74 -3.57 -17.87
N ASN A 22 8.61 -4.15 -16.66
CA ASN A 22 9.45 -5.27 -16.18
C ASN A 22 8.66 -6.38 -15.44
N CYS A 23 7.35 -6.54 -15.72
CA CYS A 23 6.46 -7.51 -15.04
C CYS A 23 7.08 -8.90 -14.80
N PRO A 24 7.67 -9.57 -15.82
CA PRO A 24 8.05 -10.97 -15.68
C PRO A 24 9.17 -11.20 -14.66
N ALA A 25 10.16 -10.30 -14.59
CA ALA A 25 11.28 -10.43 -13.66
C ALA A 25 10.85 -10.19 -12.22
N LEU A 26 9.99 -9.19 -12.00
CA LEU A 26 9.49 -8.85 -10.67
C LEU A 26 8.51 -9.91 -10.15
N CYS A 27 7.61 -10.43 -11.00
CA CYS A 27 6.74 -11.54 -10.62
C CYS A 27 7.53 -12.82 -10.34
N SER A 28 8.57 -13.11 -11.13
CA SER A 28 9.48 -14.24 -10.88
C SER A 28 10.20 -14.10 -9.53
N PHE A 29 10.69 -12.90 -9.22
CA PHE A 29 11.32 -12.60 -7.92
C PHE A 29 10.35 -12.81 -6.76
N LEU A 30 9.12 -12.28 -6.86
CA LEU A 30 8.07 -12.43 -5.85
C LEU A 30 7.61 -13.88 -5.68
N GLN A 31 7.55 -14.67 -6.76
CA GLN A 31 7.28 -16.11 -6.68
C GLN A 31 8.40 -16.86 -5.96
N LEU A 32 9.66 -16.54 -6.25
CA LEU A 32 10.80 -17.17 -5.57
C LEU A 32 10.83 -16.84 -4.08
N ILE A 33 10.48 -15.60 -3.71
CA ILE A 33 10.22 -15.21 -2.32
C ILE A 33 9.11 -16.06 -1.72
N SER A 34 7.96 -16.15 -2.39
CA SER A 34 6.76 -16.80 -1.84
C SER A 34 6.91 -18.31 -1.65
N MET A 35 7.83 -18.93 -2.39
CA MET A 35 8.23 -20.33 -2.26
C MET A 35 9.36 -20.55 -1.24
N GLY A 36 9.90 -19.50 -0.63
CA GLY A 36 11.09 -19.59 0.24
C GLY A 36 12.36 -20.01 -0.50
N ARG A 37 12.39 -19.85 -1.84
CA ARG A 37 13.47 -20.29 -2.74
C ARG A 37 14.44 -19.17 -3.12
N LEU A 38 14.38 -18.08 -2.37
CA LEU A 38 15.27 -16.94 -2.48
C LEU A 38 16.74 -17.30 -2.17
N SER A 39 17.00 -18.51 -1.67
CA SER A 39 18.34 -19.10 -1.49
C SER A 39 19.19 -19.08 -2.77
N ALA A 40 18.56 -19.08 -3.95
CA ALA A 40 19.26 -18.95 -5.23
C ALA A 40 19.96 -17.59 -5.42
N PHE A 41 19.59 -16.56 -4.65
CA PHE A 41 20.15 -15.21 -4.73
C PHE A 41 20.98 -14.84 -3.49
N SER A 42 20.77 -15.54 -2.35
CA SER A 42 21.55 -15.38 -1.12
C SER A 42 21.27 -16.52 -0.12
N ASP A 43 22.32 -17.16 0.41
CA ASP A 43 22.21 -18.14 1.52
C ASP A 43 21.47 -17.60 2.76
N ILE A 44 21.41 -16.27 2.91
CA ILE A 44 20.75 -15.60 4.03
C ILE A 44 19.23 -15.60 3.87
N ALA A 45 18.69 -15.77 2.65
CA ALA A 45 17.28 -15.60 2.36
C ALA A 45 16.45 -16.89 2.55
N ALA A 46 17.09 -18.05 2.69
CA ALA A 46 16.48 -19.37 2.87
C ALA A 46 15.76 -19.59 4.22
N ARG A 47 15.93 -18.68 5.19
CA ARG A 47 15.46 -18.86 6.59
C ARG A 47 14.63 -17.69 7.12
N ARG A 48 14.23 -16.77 6.25
CA ARG A 48 13.64 -15.49 6.66
C ARG A 48 12.11 -15.54 6.70
N ARG A 49 11.53 -14.97 7.76
CA ARG A 49 10.10 -14.59 7.81
C ARG A 49 9.96 -13.14 7.34
N ASP A 50 10.46 -12.85 6.15
CA ASP A 50 10.38 -11.50 5.59
C ASP A 50 8.95 -11.23 5.10
N MET A 51 8.47 -10.02 5.33
CA MET A 51 7.14 -9.58 4.91
C MET A 51 7.29 -8.62 3.74
N PHE A 52 6.52 -8.86 2.68
CA PHE A 52 6.46 -7.97 1.51
C PHE A 52 5.13 -7.25 1.51
N VAL A 53 5.18 -5.93 1.48
CA VAL A 53 4.01 -5.06 1.32
C VAL A 53 4.07 -4.50 -0.09
N ILE A 54 3.08 -4.83 -0.91
CA ILE A 54 2.99 -4.38 -2.29
C ILE A 54 1.77 -3.48 -2.39
N THR A 55 1.96 -2.24 -2.83
CA THR A 55 0.85 -1.32 -3.08
C THR A 55 0.68 -1.14 -4.59
N SER A 56 -0.56 -0.91 -5.02
CA SER A 56 -0.90 -0.57 -6.38
C SER A 56 -2.14 0.30 -6.35
N ARG A 57 -2.23 1.24 -7.30
CA ARG A 57 -3.40 2.12 -7.44
C ARG A 57 -4.45 1.58 -8.39
N ARG A 58 -4.13 0.51 -9.14
CA ARG A 58 -5.00 -0.05 -10.19
C ARG A 58 -5.49 -1.44 -9.81
N GLU A 59 -6.77 -1.71 -10.10
CA GLU A 59 -7.37 -3.06 -10.07
C GLU A 59 -6.59 -4.09 -10.90
N ARG A 60 -5.80 -3.62 -11.88
CA ARG A 60 -4.93 -4.46 -12.71
C ARG A 60 -3.76 -5.09 -11.94
N ALA A 61 -3.50 -4.71 -10.68
CA ALA A 61 -2.47 -5.35 -9.86
C ALA A 61 -2.63 -6.87 -9.80
N THR A 62 -3.86 -7.34 -9.61
CA THR A 62 -4.24 -8.75 -9.55
C THR A 62 -3.92 -9.46 -10.87
N GLN A 63 -4.15 -8.78 -12.01
CA GLN A 63 -3.84 -9.31 -13.34
C GLN A 63 -2.33 -9.38 -13.59
N LEU A 64 -1.57 -8.38 -13.09
CA LEU A 64 -0.13 -8.28 -13.27
C LEU A 64 0.64 -9.27 -12.37
N LEU A 65 0.19 -9.46 -11.13
CA LEU A 65 0.78 -10.40 -10.17
C LEU A 65 0.53 -11.87 -10.55
N GLY A 66 -0.51 -12.14 -11.34
CA GLY A 66 -0.99 -13.49 -11.60
C GLY A 66 -1.73 -14.09 -10.41
N THR A 67 -2.54 -15.11 -10.67
CA THR A 67 -3.52 -15.67 -9.72
C THR A 67 -2.90 -16.15 -8.41
N GLU A 68 -1.71 -16.74 -8.47
CA GLU A 68 -1.05 -17.29 -7.27
C GLU A 68 -0.58 -16.19 -6.31
N LEU A 69 0.14 -15.17 -6.79
CA LEU A 69 0.60 -14.06 -5.94
C LEU A 69 -0.57 -13.19 -5.49
N ALA A 70 -1.53 -12.96 -6.39
CA ALA A 70 -2.75 -12.23 -6.05
C ALA A 70 -3.53 -12.90 -4.92
N SER A 71 -3.63 -14.24 -4.89
CA SER A 71 -4.31 -14.97 -3.79
C SER A 71 -3.66 -14.79 -2.41
N ARG A 72 -2.40 -14.33 -2.39
CA ARG A 72 -1.64 -14.05 -1.16
C ARG A 72 -1.71 -12.57 -0.76
N CYS A 73 -2.16 -11.69 -1.65
CA CYS A 73 -2.45 -10.29 -1.36
C CYS A 73 -3.87 -10.20 -0.78
N ARG A 74 -3.99 -9.87 0.50
CA ARG A 74 -5.26 -9.98 1.26
C ARG A 74 -5.88 -8.66 1.69
N VAL A 75 -5.33 -7.54 1.24
CA VAL A 75 -5.75 -6.21 1.69
C VAL A 75 -6.16 -5.39 0.49
N GLU A 76 -7.44 -5.08 0.44
CA GLU A 76 -8.03 -4.11 -0.49
C GLU A 76 -8.25 -2.81 0.28
N VAL A 77 -7.74 -1.69 -0.26
CA VAL A 77 -8.00 -0.37 0.29
C VAL A 77 -9.14 0.24 -0.50
N LEU A 78 -10.32 0.26 0.11
CA LEU A 78 -11.51 0.84 -0.51
C LEU A 78 -11.43 2.38 -0.49
N PRO A 79 -12.06 3.05 -1.46
CA PRO A 79 -12.26 4.49 -1.39
C PRO A 79 -13.01 4.87 -0.11
N TRP A 80 -12.61 5.99 0.49
CA TRP A 80 -13.25 6.47 1.70
C TRP A 80 -14.68 6.93 1.41
N SER A 81 -15.60 6.55 2.29
CA SER A 81 -16.96 7.07 2.31
C SER A 81 -16.99 8.56 2.67
N SER A 82 -18.06 9.24 2.30
CA SER A 82 -18.27 10.65 2.66
C SER A 82 -18.24 10.89 4.17
N GLU A 83 -18.65 9.91 4.97
CA GLU A 83 -18.63 9.97 6.44
C GLU A 83 -17.21 9.84 7.01
N GLU A 84 -16.40 8.92 6.47
CA GLU A 84 -14.99 8.76 6.84
C GLU A 84 -14.18 10.01 6.48
N LEU A 85 -14.38 10.55 5.27
CA LEU A 85 -13.76 11.80 4.83
C LEU A 85 -14.14 12.97 5.75
N ARG A 86 -15.43 13.08 6.10
CA ARG A 86 -15.92 14.12 7.01
C ARG A 86 -15.29 14.00 8.39
N THR A 87 -15.21 12.79 8.93
CA THR A 87 -14.61 12.52 10.24
C THR A 87 -13.13 12.88 10.25
N PHE A 88 -12.37 12.47 9.23
CA PHE A 88 -10.96 12.81 9.10
C PHE A 88 -10.73 14.30 8.93
N ALA A 89 -11.44 14.95 8.01
CA ALA A 89 -11.33 16.38 7.78
C ALA A 89 -11.64 17.19 9.05
N THR A 90 -12.70 16.81 9.77
CA THR A 90 -13.06 17.44 11.05
C THR A 90 -11.93 17.28 12.07
N GLY A 91 -11.32 16.09 12.14
CA GLY A 91 -10.14 15.84 12.97
C GLY A 91 -8.94 16.72 12.64
N GLN A 92 -8.65 16.91 11.34
CA GLN A 92 -7.53 17.75 10.88
C GLN A 92 -7.76 19.23 11.21
N VAL A 93 -8.95 19.75 10.92
CA VAL A 93 -9.24 21.17 11.11
C VAL A 93 -9.56 21.53 12.57
N ARG A 94 -9.86 20.57 13.45
CA ARG A 94 -10.19 20.83 14.86
C ARG A 94 -9.10 21.61 15.61
N ARG A 95 -7.83 21.41 15.24
CA ARG A 95 -6.68 22.11 15.82
C ARG A 95 -6.22 23.32 14.99
N SER A 96 -6.93 23.63 13.91
CA SER A 96 -6.66 24.82 13.13
C SER A 96 -7.12 26.08 13.89
N GLY A 97 -6.45 27.20 13.66
CA GLY A 97 -6.90 28.51 14.13
C GLY A 97 -8.09 29.07 13.35
N LEU A 98 -8.74 28.25 12.50
CA LEU A 98 -9.83 28.68 11.64
C LEU A 98 -11.12 28.92 12.44
N SER A 99 -11.94 29.83 11.92
CA SER A 99 -13.30 30.03 12.41
C SER A 99 -14.12 28.74 12.22
N GLU A 100 -15.19 28.57 13.01
CA GLU A 100 -16.07 27.41 12.88
C GLU A 100 -16.69 27.31 11.48
N ARG A 101 -17.02 28.46 10.88
CA ARG A 101 -17.53 28.53 9.51
C ARG A 101 -16.50 28.03 8.49
N ASP A 102 -15.24 28.47 8.60
CA ASP A 102 -14.19 28.07 7.66
C ASP A 102 -13.81 26.60 7.83
N ARG A 103 -13.86 26.08 9.06
CA ARG A 103 -13.71 24.64 9.33
C ARG A 103 -14.79 23.83 8.62
N GLN A 104 -16.04 24.27 8.70
CA GLN A 104 -17.14 23.58 8.02
C GLN A 104 -17.00 23.62 6.48
N ILE A 105 -16.52 24.73 5.93
CA ILE A 105 -16.23 24.86 4.49
C ILE A 105 -15.11 23.88 4.10
N ALA A 106 -13.99 23.87 4.82
CA ALA A 106 -12.88 22.96 4.56
C ALA A 106 -13.34 21.50 4.57
N VAL A 107 -14.10 21.09 5.60
CA VAL A 107 -14.67 19.75 5.71
C VAL A 107 -15.56 19.40 4.51
N ASN A 108 -16.40 20.33 4.04
CA ASN A 108 -17.26 20.08 2.89
C ASN A 108 -16.45 19.95 1.58
N LEU A 109 -15.42 20.77 1.38
CA LEU A 109 -14.51 20.64 0.23
C LEU A 109 -13.80 19.28 0.22
N VAL A 110 -13.40 18.78 1.39
CA VAL A 110 -12.81 17.43 1.51
C VAL A 110 -13.79 16.35 1.07
N VAL A 111 -15.04 16.42 1.52
CA VAL A 111 -16.08 15.44 1.17
C VAL A 111 -16.41 15.50 -0.33
N GLU A 112 -16.36 16.69 -0.95
CA GLU A 112 -16.59 16.87 -2.38
C GLU A 112 -15.44 16.35 -3.27
N SER A 113 -14.24 16.13 -2.71
CA SER A 113 -13.02 15.71 -3.43
C SER A 113 -13.02 14.26 -3.95
N ARG A 114 -14.18 13.59 -3.98
CA ARG A 114 -14.38 12.24 -4.53
C ARG A 114 -13.43 11.18 -3.94
N SER A 115 -13.39 11.09 -2.61
CA SER A 115 -12.61 10.07 -1.88
C SER A 115 -11.09 10.23 -1.92
N ASN A 116 -10.58 11.43 -2.23
CA ASN A 116 -9.15 11.74 -2.11
C ASN A 116 -8.85 12.65 -0.91
N PRO A 117 -8.51 12.09 0.26
CA PRO A 117 -8.19 12.89 1.45
C PRO A 117 -6.93 13.77 1.29
N LEU A 118 -6.09 13.53 0.28
CA LEU A 118 -4.90 14.36 0.00
C LEU A 118 -5.21 15.61 -0.82
N ALA A 119 -6.27 15.62 -1.63
CA ALA A 119 -6.70 16.81 -2.38
C ALA A 119 -7.36 17.87 -1.47
N ALA A 120 -7.47 17.55 -0.19
CA ALA A 120 -8.37 18.11 0.79
C ALA A 120 -7.65 18.60 2.05
N ALA A 121 -6.39 18.19 2.22
CA ALA A 121 -5.46 18.63 3.25
C ALA A 121 -4.56 19.74 2.68
#